data_AF-A0ABD3P8S2-F1
#
_entry.id   AF-A0ABD3P8S2-F1
#
_cell.length_a   1.000
_cell.length_b   1.000
_cell.length_c   1.000
_cell.angle_alpha   90.00
_cell.angle_beta   90.00
_cell.angle_gamma   90.00
#
_symmetry.space_group_name_H-M   'P 1'
#
loop_
_entity.id
_entity.type
_entity.pdbx_description
1 polymer ?
#
loop_
_entity_poly.entity_id
_entity_poly.type
_entity_poly.pdbx_seq_one_letter_code
_entity_poly.pdbx_strand_id
1 'polypeptide(L)'
;MAKTKAAKRKSNSNWTGADHSDRTAKRIASLQKKQRKQQQKLLAKQETDNTDINDAVKQQPKVKTSKRPRLSSQVPHNTYKRTHLAHDNQHTIEMSKLRLATSQIQRQVDFLHQRLESWDPSDPTNDFIIKEDDNGQVVVTGDVREIEQRMEVDALNRRMDEEAREKAKGEQILIEAQRGVNSSLGRRKANLRKKPRPGPETWKLRGAARPAWQVYDFDTRYVDPHIKALEDHKERMKRSINVFTLCRGRFAMEYPPTSTTNNTNNTTNSNNKQDDSELFIPPQPHCRTYLSLLTQLGSLHLTRKNYASARSSFLSVLELEGYHHPSSITNARNQLMNMYLSTNRPFAARQLWNMLPNDTSAWIRYSAALMEYVSWNLLGENGSSQINAEKALADAIKGNVYVVYALGWKDVFDRAMEYTVDVVEWGDGGESGSIMEAVEYYGCGCLEDEEEMERGLAVWLGTDGSLDWVRSFVLRVLTDEDYGRQYKDVRSVLLGWETRLAKEEEVYEKEKESTKEMSESGDIMESGDNKEEEEEPDLLMYAGMFRTAMDWLQDAGEFKKSPTDNYIVTVANDDRKETKPDAPMIFDQRSDSESDGDSGDSSEEE
;
A
#
# COMPACT_ATOMS: atom_id res chain seq x y z
N MET A 1 -27.73 -16.35 -24.81
CA MET A 1 -26.80 -17.50 -24.97
C MET A 1 -25.59 -17.06 -25.78
N ALA A 2 -24.53 -16.56 -25.13
CA ALA A 2 -23.34 -16.05 -25.80
C ALA A 2 -22.23 -17.10 -25.77
N LYS A 3 -21.76 -17.53 -26.95
CA LYS A 3 -20.63 -18.45 -27.12
C LYS A 3 -19.34 -17.64 -27.06
N THR A 4 -18.51 -17.86 -26.05
CA THR A 4 -17.16 -17.31 -25.95
C THR A 4 -16.17 -18.18 -26.73
N LYS A 5 -15.48 -17.60 -27.72
CA LYS A 5 -14.34 -18.20 -28.42
C LYS A 5 -13.09 -18.02 -27.57
N ALA A 6 -12.58 -19.10 -26.99
CA ALA A 6 -11.28 -19.13 -26.32
C ALA A 6 -10.15 -19.30 -27.36
N ALA A 7 -9.30 -18.30 -27.51
CA ALA A 7 -8.09 -18.37 -28.33
C ALA A 7 -6.97 -19.11 -27.56
N LYS A 8 -6.69 -20.34 -27.97
CA LYS A 8 -5.64 -21.20 -27.41
C LYS A 8 -4.29 -20.82 -28.03
N ARG A 9 -3.49 -19.99 -27.35
CA ARG A 9 -2.10 -19.70 -27.74
C ARG A 9 -1.25 -20.96 -27.55
N LYS A 10 -0.91 -21.64 -28.65
CA LYS A 10 0.12 -22.69 -28.69
C LYS A 10 1.50 -22.03 -28.61
N SER A 11 2.20 -22.24 -27.50
CA SER A 11 3.62 -21.93 -27.34
C SER A 11 4.45 -22.95 -28.13
N ASN A 12 4.79 -22.63 -29.37
CA ASN A 12 5.82 -23.37 -30.12
C ASN A 12 7.20 -22.88 -29.66
N SER A 13 7.78 -23.56 -28.67
CA SER A 13 9.16 -23.35 -28.26
C SER A 13 10.09 -24.19 -29.15
N ASN A 14 10.36 -23.71 -30.37
CA ASN A 14 11.46 -24.23 -31.19
C ASN A 14 12.78 -23.64 -30.69
N TRP A 15 13.36 -24.26 -29.67
CA TRP A 15 14.75 -24.02 -29.28
C TRP A 15 15.64 -24.89 -30.14
N THR A 16 16.31 -24.30 -31.11
CA THR A 16 17.29 -24.99 -31.95
C THR A 16 18.59 -25.21 -31.16
N GLY A 17 19.27 -26.34 -31.39
CA GLY A 17 20.47 -26.75 -30.64
C GLY A 17 21.65 -25.77 -30.72
N ALA A 18 21.63 -24.81 -31.66
CA ALA A 18 22.65 -23.78 -31.80
C ALA A 18 22.69 -22.79 -30.60
N ASP A 19 21.55 -22.51 -29.97
CA ASP A 19 21.51 -21.61 -28.81
C ASP A 19 22.11 -22.24 -27.54
N HIS A 20 22.16 -23.58 -27.48
CA HIS A 20 22.74 -24.27 -26.34
C HIS A 20 24.28 -24.19 -26.37
N SER A 21 24.92 -24.34 -27.55
CA SER A 21 26.38 -24.24 -27.65
C SER A 21 26.88 -22.86 -27.26
N ASP A 22 26.20 -21.79 -27.69
CA ASP A 22 26.58 -20.41 -27.40
C ASP A 22 26.44 -20.06 -25.92
N ARG A 23 25.37 -20.55 -25.26
CA ARG A 23 25.21 -20.40 -23.81
C ARG A 23 26.28 -21.18 -23.04
N THR A 24 26.65 -22.36 -23.52
CA THR A 24 27.68 -23.19 -22.88
C THR A 24 29.05 -22.53 -23.03
N ALA A 25 29.38 -21.99 -24.21
CA ALA A 25 30.59 -21.24 -24.47
C ALA A 25 30.69 -19.97 -23.61
N LYS A 26 29.60 -19.20 -23.48
CA LYS A 26 29.53 -18.03 -22.59
C LYS A 26 29.73 -18.41 -21.11
N ARG A 27 29.18 -19.55 -20.67
CA ARG A 27 29.36 -20.07 -19.31
C ARG A 27 30.80 -20.50 -19.05
N ILE A 28 31.44 -21.18 -20.01
CA ILE A 28 32.85 -21.60 -19.92
C ILE A 28 33.78 -20.37 -19.90
N ALA A 29 33.55 -19.38 -20.76
CA ALA A 29 34.34 -18.14 -20.79
C ALA A 29 34.22 -17.35 -19.47
N SER A 30 33.03 -17.30 -18.88
CA SER A 30 32.79 -16.70 -17.56
C SER A 30 33.57 -17.41 -16.44
N LEU A 31 33.56 -18.75 -16.43
CA LEU A 31 34.32 -19.55 -15.46
C LEU A 31 35.84 -19.37 -15.61
N GLN A 32 36.35 -19.37 -16.84
CA GLN A 32 37.77 -19.13 -17.11
C GLN A 32 38.21 -17.71 -16.68
N LYS A 33 37.37 -16.69 -16.92
CA LYS A 33 37.63 -15.32 -16.45
C LYS A 33 37.70 -15.25 -14.92
N LYS A 34 36.82 -15.98 -14.22
CA LYS A 34 36.82 -16.08 -12.75
C LYS A 34 38.08 -16.79 -12.23
N GLN A 35 38.51 -17.87 -12.87
CA GLN A 35 39.76 -18.58 -12.52
C GLN A 35 41.00 -17.70 -12.74
N ARG A 36 41.11 -16.97 -13.85
CA ARG A 36 42.22 -16.03 -14.09
C ARG A 36 42.29 -14.95 -13.01
N LYS A 37 41.14 -14.40 -12.60
CA LYS A 37 41.08 -13.40 -11.53
C LYS A 37 41.50 -13.96 -10.17
N GLN A 38 41.22 -15.24 -9.88
CA GLN A 38 41.71 -15.91 -8.67
C GLN A 38 43.22 -16.16 -8.72
N GLN A 39 43.75 -16.62 -9.86
CA GLN A 39 45.19 -16.81 -10.03
C GLN A 39 45.96 -15.50 -9.90
N GLN A 40 45.47 -14.41 -10.49
CA GLN A 40 46.08 -13.07 -10.32
C GLN A 40 46.07 -12.60 -8.86
N LYS A 41 45.00 -12.87 -8.10
CA LYS A 41 44.96 -12.56 -6.67
C LYS A 41 45.96 -13.38 -5.86
N LEU A 42 46.18 -14.65 -6.21
CA LEU A 42 47.17 -15.50 -5.54
C LEU A 42 48.60 -15.04 -5.86
N LEU A 43 48.89 -14.65 -7.10
CA LEU A 43 50.19 -14.11 -7.49
C LEU A 43 50.47 -12.76 -6.80
N ALA A 44 49.49 -11.85 -6.77
CA ALA A 44 49.63 -10.57 -6.07
C ALA A 44 49.87 -10.77 -4.55
N LYS A 45 49.28 -11.82 -3.95
CA LYS A 45 49.50 -12.14 -2.54
C LYS A 45 50.90 -12.73 -2.28
N GLN A 46 51.45 -13.49 -3.22
CA GLN A 46 52.82 -13.99 -3.13
C GLN A 46 53.86 -12.88 -3.34
N GLU A 47 53.54 -11.85 -4.13
CA GLU A 47 54.42 -10.69 -4.32
C GLU A 47 54.46 -9.79 -3.08
N THR A 48 53.37 -9.68 -2.32
CA THR A 48 53.34 -8.89 -1.07
C THR A 48 54.02 -9.59 0.11
N ASP A 49 54.09 -10.92 0.12
CA ASP A 49 54.72 -11.66 1.22
C ASP A 49 56.27 -11.70 1.10
N ASN A 50 56.85 -11.29 -0.03
CA ASN A 50 58.31 -11.27 -0.24
C ASN A 50 58.99 -9.93 0.08
N THR A 51 58.26 -8.87 0.43
CA THR A 51 58.84 -7.54 0.70
C THR A 51 59.10 -7.22 2.18
N ASP A 52 58.74 -8.09 3.14
CA ASP A 52 58.84 -7.81 4.58
C ASP A 52 59.79 -8.76 5.35
N ILE A 53 60.97 -9.09 4.80
CA ILE A 53 61.96 -9.98 5.47
C ILE A 53 63.17 -9.24 6.07
N ASN A 54 63.29 -7.92 5.95
CA ASN A 54 64.36 -7.16 6.60
C ASN A 54 63.84 -6.12 7.60
N ASP A 55 63.38 -6.58 8.76
CA ASP A 55 63.61 -5.89 10.04
C ASP A 55 63.10 -6.75 11.21
N ALA A 56 63.96 -7.65 11.68
CA ALA A 56 63.73 -8.45 12.87
C ALA A 56 64.82 -8.17 13.91
N VAL A 57 64.60 -7.19 14.80
CA VAL A 57 65.35 -7.07 16.06
C VAL A 57 64.39 -6.92 17.24
N LYS A 58 64.29 -8.03 17.99
CA LYS A 58 64.05 -8.16 19.43
C LYS A 58 63.11 -7.14 20.09
N GLN A 59 61.93 -7.62 20.51
CA GLN A 59 61.46 -7.46 21.90
C GLN A 59 60.23 -8.33 22.22
N GLN A 60 60.21 -8.80 23.46
CA GLN A 60 59.33 -9.82 24.07
C GLN A 60 57.87 -9.37 24.30
N PRO A 61 56.93 -10.31 24.57
CA PRO A 61 55.50 -10.07 24.45
C PRO A 61 54.96 -9.33 25.69
N LYS A 62 54.48 -8.11 25.48
CA LYS A 62 53.55 -7.46 26.42
C LYS A 62 52.12 -7.67 25.93
N VAL A 63 51.30 -8.21 26.82
CA VAL A 63 49.84 -8.35 26.69
C VAL A 63 49.24 -7.00 26.29
N LYS A 64 48.78 -6.90 25.03
CA LYS A 64 48.05 -5.73 24.53
C LYS A 64 46.58 -6.09 24.42
N THR A 65 45.79 -5.41 25.24
CA THR A 65 44.35 -5.24 25.09
C THR A 65 44.00 -4.91 23.63
N SER A 66 43.08 -5.67 23.07
CA SER A 66 42.53 -5.52 21.71
C SER A 66 41.88 -4.14 21.52
N LYS A 67 42.67 -3.14 21.14
CA LYS A 67 42.19 -1.95 20.44
C LYS A 67 42.25 -2.26 18.95
N ARG A 68 41.17 -2.82 18.39
CA ARG A 68 40.97 -2.87 16.94
C ARG A 68 40.96 -1.42 16.44
N PRO A 69 41.89 -0.99 15.59
CA PRO A 69 41.75 0.28 14.91
C PRO A 69 40.50 0.19 14.03
N ARG A 70 39.51 1.05 14.29
CA ARG A 70 38.36 1.21 13.41
C ARG A 70 38.89 1.48 11.99
N LEU A 71 38.42 0.69 11.04
CA LEU A 71 38.73 0.73 9.61
C LEU A 71 38.21 2.01 8.91
N SER A 72 38.18 3.16 9.60
CA SER A 72 37.68 4.42 9.07
C SER A 72 38.76 5.30 8.42
N SER A 73 40.06 5.00 8.58
CA SER A 73 41.14 5.86 8.06
C SER A 73 41.75 5.45 6.72
N GLN A 74 41.29 4.36 6.10
CA GLN A 74 41.75 3.92 4.77
C GLN A 74 40.64 3.96 3.71
N VAL A 75 39.73 4.94 3.79
CA VAL A 75 38.90 5.28 2.64
C VAL A 75 39.75 6.20 1.74
N PRO A 76 40.14 5.77 0.53
CA PRO A 76 40.96 6.59 -0.35
C PRO A 76 40.26 7.92 -0.64
N HIS A 77 40.94 9.05 -0.46
CA HIS A 77 40.49 10.42 -0.77
C HIS A 77 40.17 10.68 -2.26
N ASN A 78 39.95 9.64 -3.07
CA ASN A 78 39.45 9.77 -4.43
C ASN A 78 37.93 10.02 -4.44
N THR A 79 37.52 11.15 -3.85
CA THR A 79 36.16 11.70 -3.92
C THR A 79 35.73 11.99 -5.35
N TYR A 80 36.67 12.25 -6.26
CA TYR A 80 36.42 12.55 -7.68
C TYR A 80 35.74 11.41 -8.46
N LYS A 81 36.01 10.15 -8.12
CA LYS A 81 35.31 9.01 -8.75
C LYS A 81 33.90 8.80 -8.19
N ARG A 82 33.63 9.24 -6.96
CA ARG A 82 32.32 9.10 -6.32
C ARG A 82 31.34 10.16 -6.80
N THR A 83 31.82 11.38 -7.03
CA THR A 83 31.02 12.47 -7.64
C THR A 83 30.71 12.21 -9.11
N HIS A 84 31.63 11.60 -9.87
CA HIS A 84 31.38 11.22 -11.27
C HIS A 84 30.59 9.91 -11.47
N LEU A 85 30.37 9.11 -10.41
CA LEU A 85 29.49 7.93 -10.43
C LEU A 85 28.11 8.21 -9.81
N ALA A 86 27.91 9.39 -9.22
CA ALA A 86 26.67 9.84 -8.61
C ALA A 86 25.95 10.88 -9.48
N HIS A 87 25.91 10.67 -10.80
CA HIS A 87 25.10 11.48 -11.74
C HIS A 87 23.62 11.08 -11.74
N ASP A 88 23.18 10.37 -10.69
CA ASP A 88 21.77 10.14 -10.48
C ASP A 88 21.16 11.49 -10.11
N ASN A 89 20.34 12.05 -10.99
CA ASN A 89 19.56 13.25 -10.72
C ASN A 89 18.78 13.04 -9.41
N GLN A 90 18.60 14.07 -8.59
CA GLN A 90 17.90 14.00 -7.30
C GLN A 90 16.57 13.25 -7.41
N HIS A 91 15.79 13.54 -8.47
CA HIS A 91 14.56 12.83 -8.81
C HIS A 91 14.74 11.31 -9.00
N THR A 92 15.85 10.85 -9.59
CA THR A 92 16.12 9.41 -9.73
C THR A 92 16.45 8.75 -8.39
N ILE A 93 17.13 9.46 -7.50
CA ILE A 93 17.41 9.00 -6.14
C ILE A 93 16.09 8.90 -5.36
N GLU A 94 15.24 9.92 -5.41
CA GLU A 94 13.91 9.94 -4.78
C GLU A 94 13.01 8.83 -5.33
N MET A 95 12.96 8.64 -6.64
CA MET A 95 12.24 7.52 -7.25
C MET A 95 12.78 6.15 -6.82
N SER A 96 14.09 6.02 -6.59
CA SER A 96 14.69 4.78 -6.08
C SER A 96 14.30 4.52 -4.62
N LYS A 97 14.29 5.56 -3.77
CA LYS A 97 13.81 5.51 -2.38
C LYS A 97 12.33 5.12 -2.34
N LEU A 98 11.52 5.74 -3.19
CA LEU A 98 10.09 5.47 -3.31
C LEU A 98 9.80 4.01 -3.72
N ARG A 99 10.59 3.46 -4.66
CA ARG A 99 10.53 2.03 -5.04
C ARG A 99 10.89 1.10 -3.89
N LEU A 100 11.93 1.44 -3.12
CA LEU A 100 12.36 0.66 -1.97
C LEU A 100 11.26 0.67 -0.89
N ALA A 101 10.72 1.84 -0.55
CA ALA A 101 9.60 2.00 0.38
C ALA A 101 8.38 1.19 -0.08
N THR A 102 8.00 1.29 -1.37
CA THR A 102 6.90 0.47 -1.93
C THR A 102 7.16 -1.02 -1.71
N SER A 103 8.39 -1.50 -1.98
CA SER A 103 8.73 -2.91 -1.80
C SER A 103 8.75 -3.35 -0.33
N GLN A 104 9.07 -2.45 0.59
CA GLN A 104 9.05 -2.74 2.02
C GLN A 104 7.61 -2.88 2.53
N ILE A 105 6.75 -1.89 2.23
CA ILE A 105 5.33 -1.93 2.61
C ILE A 105 4.63 -3.11 1.95
N GLN A 106 4.89 -3.40 0.67
CA GLN A 106 4.31 -4.58 0.00
C GLN A 106 4.61 -5.88 0.75
N ARG A 107 5.84 -6.07 1.27
CA ARG A 107 6.19 -7.28 2.03
C ARG A 107 5.45 -7.35 3.37
N GLN A 108 5.23 -6.20 4.03
CA GLN A 108 4.45 -6.13 5.27
C GLN A 108 2.97 -6.45 5.00
N VAL A 109 2.41 -5.90 3.92
CA VAL A 109 1.05 -6.22 3.44
C VAL A 109 0.93 -7.71 3.12
N ASP A 110 1.85 -8.28 2.35
CA ASP A 110 1.83 -9.71 1.99
C ASP A 110 1.95 -10.61 3.23
N PHE A 111 2.78 -10.21 4.20
CA PHE A 111 2.93 -10.93 5.47
C PHE A 111 1.64 -10.93 6.30
N LEU A 112 1.04 -9.75 6.51
CA LEU A 112 -0.23 -9.65 7.23
C LEU A 112 -1.38 -10.31 6.47
N HIS A 113 -1.38 -10.24 5.13
CA HIS A 113 -2.37 -10.93 4.32
C HIS A 113 -2.31 -12.45 4.54
N GLN A 114 -1.13 -13.06 4.41
CA GLN A 114 -0.96 -14.51 4.66
C GLN A 114 -1.39 -14.90 6.07
N ARG A 115 -1.09 -14.04 7.05
CA ARG A 115 -1.49 -14.23 8.44
C ARG A 115 -3.00 -14.19 8.63
N LEU A 116 -3.69 -13.18 8.09
CA LEU A 116 -5.14 -13.03 8.19
C LEU A 116 -5.89 -14.09 7.37
N GLU A 117 -5.29 -14.61 6.30
CA GLU A 117 -5.84 -15.70 5.51
C GLU A 117 -5.78 -17.06 6.24
N SER A 118 -4.81 -17.23 7.15
CA SER A 118 -4.58 -18.46 7.93
C SER A 118 -4.65 -18.23 9.45
N TRP A 119 -5.57 -17.37 9.89
CA TRP A 119 -5.68 -16.92 11.27
C TRP A 119 -6.07 -18.06 12.22
N ASP A 120 -5.21 -18.43 13.18
CA ASP A 120 -5.52 -19.38 14.24
C ASP A 120 -5.69 -18.61 15.56
N PRO A 121 -6.89 -18.48 16.13
CA PRO A 121 -7.13 -17.75 17.39
C PRO A 121 -6.32 -18.26 18.58
N SER A 122 -5.87 -19.52 18.54
CA SER A 122 -5.06 -20.12 19.62
C SER A 122 -3.55 -19.90 19.44
N ASP A 123 -3.11 -19.28 18.34
CA ASP A 123 -1.69 -19.03 18.12
C ASP A 123 -1.21 -17.92 19.07
N PRO A 124 -0.31 -18.22 20.02
CA PRO A 124 0.17 -17.22 20.97
C PRO A 124 0.86 -16.06 20.27
N THR A 125 1.40 -16.24 19.06
CA THR A 125 2.03 -15.16 18.30
C THR A 125 1.05 -14.06 17.91
N ASN A 126 -0.27 -14.28 18.00
CA ASN A 126 -1.30 -13.25 17.77
C ASN A 126 -1.25 -12.11 18.77
N ASP A 127 -0.74 -12.35 19.98
CA ASP A 127 -0.64 -11.30 21.00
C ASP A 127 0.65 -10.46 20.85
N PHE A 128 1.57 -10.84 19.94
CA PHE A 128 2.95 -10.34 19.95
C PHE A 128 3.25 -9.14 19.04
N ILE A 129 2.33 -8.66 18.23
CA ILE A 129 2.67 -7.69 17.18
C ILE A 129 1.71 -6.52 17.23
N ILE A 130 2.08 -5.51 18.02
CA ILE A 130 2.09 -4.06 17.73
C ILE A 130 2.51 -3.44 19.07
N LYS A 131 3.83 -3.26 19.25
CA LYS A 131 4.32 -2.25 20.17
C LYS A 131 4.74 -1.11 19.27
N GLU A 132 4.04 0.02 19.38
CA GLU A 132 4.58 1.28 18.89
C GLU A 132 5.89 1.50 19.62
N ASP A 133 6.95 1.80 18.88
CA ASP A 133 8.15 2.31 19.52
C ASP A 133 7.87 3.71 20.09
N ASP A 134 8.79 4.25 20.88
CA ASP A 134 8.64 5.58 21.49
C ASP A 134 8.57 6.73 20.44
N ASN A 135 8.57 6.40 19.14
CA ASN A 135 8.43 7.31 18.01
C ASN A 135 7.08 7.12 17.27
N GLY A 136 6.14 6.33 17.81
CA GLY A 136 4.86 6.06 17.17
C GLY A 136 4.95 5.23 15.88
N GLN A 137 6.15 4.73 15.54
CA GLN A 137 6.31 3.88 14.39
C GLN A 137 5.89 2.46 14.79
N VAL A 138 4.94 1.89 14.04
CA VAL A 138 4.54 0.49 14.20
C VAL A 138 5.71 -0.40 13.77
N VAL A 139 6.64 -0.64 14.69
CA VAL A 139 7.71 -1.61 14.48
C VAL A 139 7.10 -2.96 14.73
N VAL A 140 7.01 -3.77 13.66
CA VAL A 140 6.78 -5.21 13.77
C VAL A 140 8.03 -5.81 14.41
N THR A 141 8.19 -5.64 15.73
CA THR A 141 9.21 -6.35 16.49
C THR A 141 8.73 -7.79 16.60
N GLY A 142 9.09 -8.62 15.62
CA GLY A 142 9.36 -10.01 15.95
C GLY A 142 10.36 -9.95 17.11
N ASP A 143 10.05 -10.61 18.24
CA ASP A 143 10.83 -10.57 19.47
C ASP A 143 12.31 -10.55 19.08
N VAL A 144 13.06 -9.53 19.51
CA VAL A 144 14.50 -9.45 19.18
C VAL A 144 15.17 -10.75 19.56
N ARG A 145 14.65 -11.45 20.57
CA ARG A 145 15.04 -12.81 20.95
C ARG A 145 14.67 -13.88 19.94
N GLU A 146 13.54 -13.82 19.23
CA GLU A 146 13.22 -14.76 18.15
C GLU A 146 14.08 -14.49 16.91
N ILE A 147 14.37 -13.23 16.58
CA ILE A 147 15.30 -12.90 15.49
C ILE A 147 16.72 -13.33 15.86
N GLU A 148 17.15 -13.08 17.10
CA GLU A 148 18.43 -13.56 17.64
C GLU A 148 18.48 -15.08 17.67
N GLN A 149 17.41 -15.77 18.11
CA GLN A 149 17.32 -17.23 18.08
C GLN A 149 17.35 -17.77 16.65
N ARG A 150 16.64 -17.15 15.70
CA ARG A 150 16.71 -17.53 14.28
C ARG A 150 18.12 -17.32 13.74
N MET A 151 18.76 -16.20 14.05
CA MET A 151 20.15 -15.93 13.66
C MET A 151 21.12 -16.92 14.31
N GLU A 152 20.90 -17.31 15.55
CA GLU A 152 21.71 -18.27 16.29
C GLU A 152 21.55 -19.69 15.73
N VAL A 153 20.30 -20.10 15.43
CA VAL A 153 20.00 -21.37 14.75
C VAL A 153 20.62 -21.38 13.36
N ASP A 154 20.53 -20.29 12.60
CA ASP A 154 21.12 -20.20 11.26
C ASP A 154 22.66 -20.23 11.32
N ALA A 155 23.27 -19.57 12.32
CA ALA A 155 24.70 -19.64 12.58
C ALA A 155 25.14 -21.05 13.00
N LEU A 156 24.34 -21.74 13.82
CA LEU A 156 24.60 -23.12 14.23
C LEU A 156 24.48 -24.08 13.06
N ASN A 157 23.45 -23.94 12.22
CA ASN A 157 23.29 -24.72 10.99
C ASN A 157 24.48 -24.50 10.05
N ARG A 158 24.96 -23.27 9.86
CA ARG A 158 26.17 -22.99 9.06
C ARG A 158 27.41 -23.67 9.64
N ARG A 159 27.58 -23.67 10.96
CA ARG A 159 28.68 -24.40 11.62
C ARG A 159 28.59 -25.89 11.38
N MET A 160 27.40 -26.49 11.55
CA MET A 160 27.20 -27.92 11.30
C MET A 160 27.47 -28.27 9.83
N ASP A 161 27.08 -27.40 8.89
CA ASP A 161 27.34 -27.56 7.47
C ASP A 161 28.84 -27.48 7.15
N GLU A 162 29.56 -26.55 7.78
CA GLU A 162 31.02 -26.42 7.66
C GLU A 162 31.74 -27.64 8.25
N GLU A 163 31.37 -28.08 9.45
CA GLU A 163 31.91 -29.29 10.08
C GLU A 163 31.64 -30.54 9.23
N ALA A 164 30.43 -30.67 8.67
CA ALA A 164 30.09 -31.76 7.76
C ALA A 164 30.97 -31.74 6.51
N ARG A 165 31.25 -30.55 5.94
CA ARG A 165 32.16 -30.40 4.79
C ARG A 165 33.61 -30.68 5.15
N GLU A 166 34.07 -30.28 6.33
CA GLU A 166 35.42 -30.60 6.81
C GLU A 166 35.60 -32.09 7.07
N LYS A 167 34.60 -32.73 7.69
CA LYS A 167 34.59 -34.18 7.89
C LYS A 167 34.59 -34.93 6.56
N ALA A 168 33.79 -34.50 5.59
CA ALA A 168 33.80 -35.06 4.25
C ALA A 168 35.16 -34.90 3.55
N LYS A 169 35.82 -33.73 3.68
CA LYS A 169 37.19 -33.53 3.18
C LYS A 169 38.19 -34.42 3.90
N GLY A 170 38.08 -34.56 5.22
CA GLY A 170 38.93 -35.43 6.04
C GLY A 170 38.79 -36.89 5.65
N GLU A 171 37.57 -37.37 5.45
CA GLU A 171 37.28 -38.72 4.94
C GLU A 171 37.79 -38.91 3.52
N GLN A 172 37.65 -37.90 2.65
CA GLN A 172 38.18 -37.95 1.29
C GLN A 172 39.71 -37.98 1.27
N ILE A 173 40.37 -37.22 2.13
CA ILE A 173 41.83 -37.25 2.37
C ILE A 173 42.24 -38.60 2.96
N LEU A 174 41.46 -39.19 3.87
CA LEU A 174 41.71 -40.53 4.43
C LEU A 174 41.54 -41.62 3.37
N ILE A 175 40.57 -41.49 2.47
CA ILE A 175 40.38 -42.37 1.32
C ILE A 175 41.53 -42.21 0.33
N GLU A 176 42.02 -40.99 0.09
CA GLU A 176 43.18 -40.72 -0.76
C GLU A 176 44.49 -41.21 -0.13
N ALA A 177 44.65 -41.07 1.19
CA ALA A 177 45.78 -41.58 1.95
C ALA A 177 45.78 -43.11 2.05
N GLN A 178 44.61 -43.73 2.27
CA GLN A 178 44.44 -45.19 2.20
C GLN A 178 44.66 -45.73 0.78
N ARG A 179 44.37 -44.93 -0.25
CA ARG A 179 44.69 -45.28 -1.64
C ARG A 179 46.17 -45.15 -1.96
N GLY A 180 46.96 -44.58 -1.06
CA GLY A 180 48.41 -44.58 -1.08
C GLY A 180 49.00 -43.79 -2.26
N VAL A 181 50.13 -43.14 -2.01
CA VAL A 181 50.94 -42.40 -3.00
C VAL A 181 51.54 -43.32 -4.09
N ASN A 182 51.10 -44.59 -4.18
CA ASN A 182 51.46 -45.54 -5.25
C ASN A 182 50.31 -45.83 -6.22
N SER A 183 49.30 -44.97 -6.30
CA SER A 183 48.32 -44.99 -7.39
C SER A 183 48.94 -44.40 -8.66
N SER A 184 49.79 -45.18 -9.33
CA SER A 184 50.19 -44.99 -10.72
C SER A 184 48.93 -45.01 -11.61
N LEU A 185 48.40 -43.82 -11.92
CA LEU A 185 47.23 -43.58 -12.77
C LEU A 185 47.45 -43.94 -14.25
N GLY A 186 48.38 -44.87 -14.54
CA GLY A 186 48.81 -45.20 -15.91
C GLY A 186 49.13 -46.67 -16.20
N ARG A 187 48.98 -47.63 -15.26
CA ARG A 187 49.23 -49.04 -15.59
C ARG A 187 48.16 -50.00 -15.06
N ARG A 188 47.54 -50.69 -16.04
CA ARG A 188 46.74 -51.91 -15.97
C ARG A 188 45.22 -51.74 -15.83
N LYS A 189 44.61 -51.29 -16.93
CA LYS A 189 43.38 -51.90 -17.47
C LYS A 189 43.66 -53.36 -17.85
N ALA A 190 43.79 -54.26 -16.89
CA ALA A 190 43.75 -55.70 -17.10
C ALA A 190 43.51 -56.39 -15.76
N ASN A 191 42.41 -57.15 -15.66
CA ASN A 191 42.08 -58.08 -14.56
C ASN A 191 41.21 -57.56 -13.40
N LEU A 192 40.22 -56.71 -13.65
CA LEU A 192 39.03 -56.65 -12.79
C LEU A 192 37.82 -57.22 -13.55
N ARG A 193 37.84 -58.54 -13.76
CA ARG A 193 36.60 -59.31 -13.88
C ARG A 193 35.88 -59.16 -12.53
N LYS A 194 35.00 -58.16 -12.44
CA LYS A 194 34.11 -57.96 -11.30
C LYS A 194 33.29 -59.23 -11.13
N LYS A 195 33.53 -59.99 -10.05
CA LYS A 195 32.54 -60.96 -9.58
C LYS A 195 31.25 -60.18 -9.31
N PRO A 196 30.06 -60.64 -9.77
CA PRO A 196 28.80 -59.97 -9.47
C PRO A 196 28.69 -59.84 -7.95
N ARG A 197 28.28 -58.66 -7.47
CA ARG A 197 28.01 -58.48 -6.04
C ARG A 197 26.97 -59.53 -5.65
N PRO A 198 27.22 -60.32 -4.60
CA PRO A 198 26.26 -61.33 -4.16
C PRO A 198 24.93 -60.62 -3.85
N GLY A 199 23.85 -61.02 -4.51
CA GLY A 199 22.51 -60.48 -4.25
C GLY A 199 22.08 -60.72 -2.80
N PRO A 200 21.05 -60.00 -2.31
CA PRO A 200 20.60 -60.06 -0.91
C PRO A 200 20.32 -61.51 -0.41
N GLU A 201 20.07 -62.43 -1.33
CA GLU A 201 19.83 -63.86 -1.10
C GLU A 201 21.05 -64.63 -0.54
N THR A 202 22.26 -64.07 -0.68
CA THR A 202 23.52 -64.70 -0.24
C THR A 202 24.04 -64.15 1.09
N TRP A 203 23.33 -63.19 1.69
CA TRP A 203 23.68 -62.64 3.00
C TRP A 203 23.29 -63.65 4.08
N LYS A 204 24.25 -64.46 4.55
CA LYS A 204 24.07 -65.25 5.77
C LYS A 204 24.17 -64.32 6.98
N LEU A 205 23.03 -63.96 7.57
CA LEU A 205 22.96 -63.31 8.88
C LEU A 205 23.70 -64.19 9.90
N ARG A 206 24.92 -63.79 10.28
CA ARG A 206 25.66 -64.47 11.35
C ARG A 206 25.22 -63.89 12.68
N GLY A 207 24.51 -64.71 13.44
CA GLY A 207 23.87 -64.36 14.71
C GLY A 207 22.38 -64.65 14.61
N ALA A 208 21.79 -65.28 15.63
CA ALA A 208 20.35 -65.44 15.72
C ALA A 208 19.74 -64.04 15.59
N ALA A 209 19.07 -63.77 14.47
CA ALA A 209 18.31 -62.55 14.29
C ALA A 209 17.27 -62.56 15.40
N ARG A 210 17.55 -61.83 16.48
CA ARG A 210 16.53 -61.52 17.48
C ARG A 210 15.38 -60.92 16.67
N PRO A 211 14.18 -61.49 16.75
CA PRO A 211 13.05 -60.99 15.98
C PRO A 211 12.91 -59.49 16.26
N ALA A 212 12.55 -58.67 15.28
CA ALA A 212 12.71 -57.21 15.35
C ALA A 212 12.12 -56.56 16.62
N TRP A 213 11.10 -57.19 17.23
CA TRP A 213 10.49 -56.80 18.51
C TRP A 213 11.37 -57.02 19.76
N GLN A 214 12.49 -57.75 19.67
CA GLN A 214 13.46 -58.01 20.76
C GLN A 214 14.75 -57.16 20.67
N VAL A 215 14.97 -56.48 19.54
CA VAL A 215 16.14 -55.59 19.34
C VAL A 215 15.76 -54.13 19.55
N TYR A 216 14.47 -53.82 19.40
CA TYR A 216 13.94 -52.51 19.68
C TYR A 216 12.94 -52.62 20.84
N ASP A 217 13.42 -52.35 22.05
CA ASP A 217 12.61 -51.53 22.95
C ASP A 217 12.50 -50.16 22.26
N PHE A 218 11.65 -50.05 21.24
CA PHE A 218 11.26 -48.74 20.71
C PHE A 218 10.65 -48.05 21.91
N ASP A 219 11.35 -47.04 22.44
CA ASP A 219 10.82 -46.20 23.48
C ASP A 219 9.48 -45.69 22.95
N THR A 220 8.37 -46.21 23.48
CA THR A 220 7.02 -45.83 23.05
C THR A 220 6.72 -44.36 23.38
N ARG A 221 7.64 -43.70 24.11
CA ARG A 221 7.66 -42.26 24.35
C ARG A 221 8.38 -41.47 23.25
N TYR A 222 9.11 -42.12 22.35
CA TYR A 222 9.71 -41.44 21.20
C TYR A 222 8.61 -41.04 20.22
N VAL A 223 8.32 -39.75 20.19
CA VAL A 223 7.48 -39.14 19.17
C VAL A 223 8.41 -38.59 18.09
N ASP A 224 8.27 -39.09 16.87
CA ASP A 224 9.02 -38.56 15.73
C ASP A 224 8.69 -37.06 15.57
N PRO A 225 9.69 -36.16 15.71
CA PRO A 225 9.48 -34.72 15.61
C PRO A 225 8.81 -34.29 14.31
N HIS A 226 9.02 -35.00 13.19
CA HIS A 226 8.42 -34.67 11.91
C HIS A 226 6.94 -35.09 11.82
N ILE A 227 6.59 -36.24 12.41
CA ILE A 227 5.20 -36.69 12.49
C ILE A 227 4.42 -35.71 13.37
N LYS A 228 4.98 -35.35 14.54
CA LYS A 228 4.37 -34.35 15.42
C LYS A 228 4.21 -33.00 14.71
N ALA A 229 5.25 -32.50 14.04
CA ALA A 229 5.16 -31.24 13.30
C ALA A 229 4.10 -31.28 12.19
N LEU A 230 3.92 -32.43 11.53
CA LEU A 230 2.88 -32.62 10.51
C LEU A 230 1.47 -32.69 11.13
N GLU A 231 1.32 -33.35 12.28
CA GLU A 231 0.06 -33.40 13.05
C GLU A 231 -0.31 -32.01 13.57
N ASP A 232 0.62 -31.31 14.23
CA ASP A 232 0.47 -29.93 14.69
C ASP A 232 0.09 -29.00 13.52
N HIS A 233 0.72 -29.16 12.34
CA HIS A 233 0.37 -28.40 11.14
C HIS A 233 -1.04 -28.72 10.64
N LYS A 234 -1.46 -29.99 10.64
CA LYS A 234 -2.83 -30.38 10.26
C LYS A 234 -3.86 -29.85 11.24
N GLU A 235 -3.56 -29.84 12.53
CA GLU A 235 -4.41 -29.26 13.56
C GLU A 235 -4.54 -27.76 13.39
N ARG A 236 -3.43 -27.04 13.15
CA ARG A 236 -3.45 -25.61 12.80
C ARG A 236 -4.29 -25.34 11.56
N MET A 237 -4.10 -26.10 10.47
CA MET A 237 -4.89 -25.96 9.24
C MET A 237 -6.40 -26.21 9.44
N LYS A 238 -6.78 -27.03 10.44
CA LYS A 238 -8.19 -27.24 10.79
C LYS A 238 -8.78 -26.10 11.61
N ARG A 239 -7.95 -25.42 12.41
CA ARG A 239 -8.34 -24.27 13.24
C ARG A 239 -8.20 -22.94 12.51
N SER A 240 -7.39 -22.88 11.46
CA SER A 240 -7.13 -21.66 10.71
C SER A 240 -8.40 -21.19 10.02
N ILE A 241 -8.69 -19.91 10.20
CA ILE A 241 -9.86 -19.23 9.67
C ILE A 241 -9.37 -18.17 8.69
N ASN A 242 -10.06 -18.05 7.56
CA ASN A 242 -9.80 -16.96 6.63
C ASN A 242 -10.60 -15.72 7.05
N VAL A 243 -9.91 -14.78 7.71
CA VAL A 243 -10.50 -13.54 8.24
C VAL A 243 -11.09 -12.68 7.13
N PHE A 244 -10.50 -12.67 5.93
CA PHE A 244 -11.05 -11.91 4.81
C PHE A 244 -12.46 -12.36 4.42
N THR A 245 -12.73 -13.67 4.48
CA THR A 245 -14.05 -14.20 4.15
C THR A 245 -15.08 -13.91 5.22
N LEU A 246 -14.69 -14.00 6.50
CA LEU A 246 -15.60 -13.79 7.62
C LEU A 246 -15.84 -12.31 7.90
N CYS A 247 -14.82 -11.47 7.85
CA CYS A 247 -14.87 -10.07 8.29
C CYS A 247 -14.98 -9.06 7.14
N ARG A 248 -15.21 -9.48 5.89
CA ARG A 248 -15.38 -8.55 4.76
C ARG A 248 -16.40 -7.46 5.07
N GLY A 249 -16.01 -6.21 4.87
CA GLY A 249 -16.83 -5.03 5.17
C GLY A 249 -16.93 -4.66 6.66
N ARG A 250 -16.09 -5.25 7.51
CA ARG A 250 -16.12 -5.08 8.97
C ARG A 250 -14.74 -4.88 9.60
N PHE A 251 -13.68 -4.75 8.80
CA PHE A 251 -12.30 -4.62 9.32
C PHE A 251 -12.11 -3.38 10.21
N ALA A 252 -12.93 -2.36 10.02
CA ALA A 252 -12.90 -1.12 10.79
C ALA A 252 -13.60 -1.20 12.16
N MET A 253 -14.50 -2.18 12.38
CA MET A 253 -15.28 -2.21 13.61
C MET A 253 -14.40 -2.61 14.80
N GLU A 254 -14.40 -1.76 15.82
CA GLU A 254 -13.61 -1.90 17.04
C GLU A 254 -14.30 -2.84 18.03
N TYR A 255 -15.62 -2.71 18.15
CA TYR A 255 -16.47 -3.59 18.95
C TYR A 255 -17.69 -3.97 18.12
N PRO A 256 -18.18 -5.22 18.21
CA PRO A 256 -19.54 -5.49 17.75
C PRO A 256 -20.43 -4.48 18.47
N PRO A 257 -21.42 -3.85 17.80
CA PRO A 257 -22.36 -3.00 18.49
C PRO A 257 -22.94 -3.86 19.60
N THR A 258 -22.49 -3.62 20.84
CA THR A 258 -23.05 -4.28 22.02
C THR A 258 -24.52 -4.08 21.83
N SER A 259 -25.30 -5.16 21.85
CA SER A 259 -26.73 -5.12 21.62
C SER A 259 -27.37 -4.22 22.67
N THR A 260 -27.30 -2.91 22.45
CA THR A 260 -28.04 -1.87 23.14
C THR A 260 -29.40 -1.92 22.50
N THR A 261 -30.03 -3.08 22.67
CA THR A 261 -31.44 -3.32 22.49
C THR A 261 -32.09 -2.52 23.60
N ASN A 262 -32.27 -1.23 23.33
CA ASN A 262 -33.22 -0.40 24.04
C ASN A 262 -34.60 -1.01 23.79
N ASN A 263 -34.95 -2.00 24.60
CA ASN A 263 -36.22 -2.21 25.27
C ASN A 263 -37.51 -1.73 24.55
N THR A 264 -37.64 -1.95 23.25
CA THR A 264 -38.95 -1.92 22.57
C THR A 264 -39.60 -3.28 22.72
N ASN A 265 -40.37 -3.41 23.81
CA ASN A 265 -41.35 -4.48 24.04
C ASN A 265 -42.35 -4.55 22.89
N ASN A 266 -42.01 -5.20 21.78
CA ASN A 266 -42.98 -5.60 20.76
C ASN A 266 -42.90 -7.10 20.56
N THR A 267 -43.72 -7.77 21.39
CA THR A 267 -44.13 -9.16 21.31
C THR A 267 -44.81 -9.43 19.97
N THR A 268 -44.08 -9.93 18.98
CA THR A 268 -44.68 -10.64 17.85
C THR A 268 -43.88 -11.90 17.53
N ASN A 269 -44.53 -13.03 17.80
CA ASN A 269 -44.12 -14.39 17.43
C ASN A 269 -43.60 -14.48 16.00
N SER A 270 -42.29 -14.65 15.83
CA SER A 270 -41.71 -15.21 14.61
C SER A 270 -40.74 -16.33 14.96
N ASN A 271 -41.16 -17.58 14.72
CA ASN A 271 -40.42 -18.83 14.92
C ASN A 271 -39.23 -19.05 13.95
N ASN A 272 -38.62 -17.98 13.41
CA ASN A 272 -37.36 -18.12 12.70
C ASN A 272 -36.23 -18.06 13.73
N LYS A 273 -35.88 -19.24 14.26
CA LYS A 273 -34.53 -19.52 14.79
C LYS A 273 -33.54 -19.35 13.63
N GLN A 274 -33.28 -18.11 13.24
CA GLN A 274 -32.07 -17.77 12.53
C GLN A 274 -31.00 -17.90 13.60
N ASP A 275 -30.14 -18.91 13.45
CA ASP A 275 -28.99 -19.13 14.32
C ASP A 275 -28.30 -17.77 14.53
N ASP A 276 -28.31 -17.29 15.77
CA ASP A 276 -27.39 -16.25 16.26
C ASP A 276 -25.98 -16.87 16.25
N SER A 277 -25.50 -17.25 15.07
CA SER A 277 -24.12 -17.64 14.84
C SER A 277 -23.29 -16.46 15.30
N GLU A 278 -22.66 -16.62 16.45
CA GLU A 278 -21.83 -15.61 17.09
C GLU A 278 -21.00 -14.89 16.02
N LEU A 279 -21.30 -13.61 15.84
CA LEU A 279 -20.70 -12.80 14.81
C LEU A 279 -19.19 -12.77 15.07
N PHE A 280 -18.39 -13.43 14.21
CA PHE A 280 -16.94 -13.46 14.39
C PHE A 280 -16.37 -12.04 14.46
N ILE A 281 -15.73 -11.71 15.58
CA ILE A 281 -15.17 -10.40 15.85
C ILE A 281 -13.84 -10.26 15.09
N PRO A 282 -13.66 -9.20 14.28
CA PRO A 282 -12.39 -8.97 13.58
C PRO A 282 -11.21 -8.93 14.56
N PRO A 283 -10.08 -9.59 14.27
CA PRO A 283 -8.90 -9.55 15.13
C PRO A 283 -8.24 -8.17 15.07
N GLN A 284 -8.58 -7.29 16.01
CA GLN A 284 -7.90 -6.02 16.22
C GLN A 284 -6.61 -6.22 17.03
N PRO A 285 -5.53 -5.44 16.76
CA PRO A 285 -5.45 -4.32 15.82
C PRO A 285 -5.05 -4.73 14.38
N HIS A 286 -4.80 -6.01 14.14
CA HIS A 286 -4.24 -6.54 12.89
C HIS A 286 -5.04 -6.13 11.64
N CYS A 287 -6.37 -6.15 11.73
CA CYS A 287 -7.24 -5.70 10.63
C CYS A 287 -7.01 -4.22 10.29
N ARG A 288 -6.94 -3.33 11.28
CA ARG A 288 -6.68 -1.90 11.07
C ARG A 288 -5.28 -1.61 10.54
N THR A 289 -4.26 -2.26 11.11
CA THR A 289 -2.89 -2.14 10.61
C THR A 289 -2.80 -2.58 9.15
N TYR A 290 -3.52 -3.65 8.78
CA TYR A 290 -3.57 -4.10 7.39
C TYR A 290 -4.26 -3.07 6.47
N LEU A 291 -5.38 -2.47 6.88
CA LEU A 291 -6.03 -1.39 6.11
C LEU A 291 -5.13 -0.15 5.96
N SER A 292 -4.45 0.26 7.04
CA SER A 292 -3.50 1.37 7.01
C SER A 292 -2.34 1.10 6.06
N LEU A 293 -1.69 -0.06 6.15
CA LEU A 293 -0.60 -0.44 5.24
C LEU A 293 -1.04 -0.56 3.78
N LEU A 294 -2.25 -1.07 3.52
CA LEU A 294 -2.81 -1.08 2.16
C LEU A 294 -3.07 0.33 1.63
N THR A 295 -3.53 1.24 2.48
CA THR A 295 -3.79 2.64 2.14
C THR A 295 -2.46 3.33 1.80
N GLN A 296 -1.44 3.19 2.67
CA GLN A 296 -0.08 3.69 2.42
C GLN A 296 0.52 3.11 1.13
N LEU A 297 0.35 1.81 0.88
CA LEU A 297 0.78 1.17 -0.37
C LEU A 297 0.09 1.79 -1.60
N GLY A 298 -1.22 2.06 -1.48
CA GLY A 298 -2.00 2.77 -2.49
C GLY A 298 -1.45 4.18 -2.75
N SER A 299 -1.17 4.94 -1.70
CA SER A 299 -0.58 6.29 -1.77
C SER A 299 0.81 6.26 -2.43
N LEU A 300 1.68 5.31 -2.07
CA LEU A 300 2.99 5.14 -2.72
C LEU A 300 2.88 4.74 -4.20
N HIS A 301 1.85 3.97 -4.57
CA HIS A 301 1.60 3.70 -5.98
C HIS A 301 1.06 4.92 -6.72
N LEU A 302 0.27 5.75 -6.06
CA LEU A 302 -0.27 7.00 -6.60
C LEU A 302 0.85 8.01 -6.88
N THR A 303 1.76 8.25 -5.93
CA THR A 303 2.92 9.14 -6.12
C THR A 303 3.84 8.67 -7.24
N ARG A 304 3.96 7.35 -7.43
CA ARG A 304 4.68 6.74 -8.57
C ARG A 304 3.94 6.82 -9.90
N LYS A 305 2.75 7.45 -9.96
CA LYS A 305 1.84 7.50 -11.11
C LYS A 305 1.44 6.11 -11.62
N ASN A 306 1.48 5.08 -10.76
CA ASN A 306 1.01 3.73 -11.05
C ASN A 306 -0.46 3.55 -10.62
N TYR A 307 -1.35 4.25 -11.34
CA TYR A 307 -2.77 4.34 -11.01
C TYR A 307 -3.50 2.99 -10.98
N ALA A 308 -3.07 2.00 -11.76
CA ALA A 308 -3.71 0.69 -11.79
C ALA A 308 -3.51 -0.07 -10.47
N SER A 309 -2.27 -0.08 -9.95
CA SER A 309 -1.97 -0.70 -8.65
C SER A 309 -2.58 0.10 -7.51
N ALA A 310 -2.49 1.44 -7.54
CA ALA A 310 -3.10 2.31 -6.53
C ALA A 310 -4.61 2.06 -6.42
N ARG A 311 -5.31 2.04 -7.56
CA ARG A 311 -6.75 1.72 -7.64
C ARG A 311 -7.07 0.36 -7.03
N SER A 312 -6.27 -0.67 -7.33
CA SER A 312 -6.49 -2.01 -6.78
C SER A 312 -6.38 -2.01 -5.26
N SER A 313 -5.33 -1.38 -4.71
CA SER A 313 -5.13 -1.30 -3.27
C SER A 313 -6.27 -0.55 -2.57
N PHE A 314 -6.67 0.62 -3.08
CA PHE A 314 -7.76 1.39 -2.48
C PHE A 314 -9.11 0.65 -2.56
N LEU A 315 -9.45 0.02 -3.69
CA LEU A 315 -10.69 -0.76 -3.79
C LEU A 315 -10.70 -1.95 -2.82
N SER A 316 -9.54 -2.60 -2.60
CA SER A 316 -9.42 -3.64 -1.57
C SER A 316 -9.65 -3.08 -0.17
N VAL A 317 -9.16 -1.88 0.16
CA VAL A 317 -9.44 -1.23 1.45
C VAL A 317 -10.94 -1.00 1.61
N LEU A 318 -11.61 -0.41 0.63
CA LEU A 318 -13.06 -0.13 0.67
C LEU A 318 -13.89 -1.41 0.81
N GLU A 319 -13.50 -2.48 0.13
CA GLU A 319 -14.15 -3.78 0.21
C GLU A 319 -14.06 -4.41 1.62
N LEU A 320 -12.92 -4.23 2.29
CA LEU A 320 -12.65 -4.80 3.61
C LEU A 320 -13.21 -3.95 4.73
N GLU A 321 -13.15 -2.63 4.59
CA GLU A 321 -13.73 -1.66 5.51
C GLU A 321 -15.25 -1.71 5.47
N GLY A 322 -15.83 -1.74 4.26
CA GLY A 322 -17.27 -1.78 4.02
C GLY A 322 -17.85 -0.44 3.58
N TYR A 323 -18.92 -0.50 2.79
CA TYR A 323 -19.54 0.67 2.15
C TYR A 323 -20.57 1.41 3.02
N HIS A 324 -20.98 0.82 4.13
CA HIS A 324 -22.09 1.32 4.93
C HIS A 324 -21.67 2.26 6.05
N HIS A 325 -20.38 2.31 6.38
CA HIS A 325 -19.87 3.15 7.46
C HIS A 325 -19.86 4.62 7.02
N PRO A 326 -20.47 5.52 7.81
CA PRO A 326 -20.54 6.94 7.49
C PRO A 326 -19.16 7.61 7.51
N SER A 327 -18.29 7.18 8.42
CA SER A 327 -16.88 7.56 8.48
C SER A 327 -16.02 6.41 7.97
N SER A 328 -14.92 6.77 7.30
CA SER A 328 -13.85 5.85 6.95
C SER A 328 -12.73 6.00 7.96
N ILE A 329 -12.15 4.89 8.42
CA ILE A 329 -10.94 4.91 9.26
C ILE A 329 -9.70 5.27 8.44
N THR A 330 -9.77 5.08 7.12
CA THR A 330 -8.63 5.32 6.23
C THR A 330 -8.95 6.41 5.23
N ASN A 331 -7.94 7.17 4.82
CA ASN A 331 -8.08 8.18 3.78
C ASN A 331 -8.20 7.58 2.34
N ALA A 332 -8.44 6.26 2.22
CA ALA A 332 -8.46 5.55 0.94
C ALA A 332 -9.60 6.00 0.00
N ARG A 333 -10.78 6.32 0.57
CA ARG A 333 -11.94 6.78 -0.23
C ARG A 333 -11.65 8.11 -0.91
N ASN A 334 -11.09 9.05 -0.16
CA ASN A 334 -10.78 10.39 -0.64
C ASN A 334 -9.62 10.36 -1.64
N GLN A 335 -8.55 9.62 -1.34
CA GLN A 335 -7.43 9.44 -2.28
C GLN A 335 -7.87 8.78 -3.59
N LEU A 336 -8.77 7.80 -3.53
CA LEU A 336 -9.32 7.16 -4.73
C LEU A 336 -10.19 8.12 -5.54
N MET A 337 -11.00 8.95 -4.89
CA MET A 337 -11.81 9.98 -5.55
C MET A 337 -10.91 11.03 -6.24
N ASN A 338 -9.93 11.56 -5.52
CA ASN A 338 -8.95 12.51 -6.05
C ASN A 338 -8.16 11.94 -7.24
N MET A 339 -7.78 10.66 -7.16
CA MET A 339 -7.15 9.97 -8.29
C MET A 339 -8.07 9.89 -9.52
N TYR A 340 -9.38 9.66 -9.33
CA TYR A 340 -10.30 9.64 -10.47
C TYR A 340 -10.54 11.02 -11.08
N LEU A 341 -10.60 12.08 -10.28
CA LEU A 341 -10.71 13.45 -10.78
C LEU A 341 -9.46 13.87 -11.55
N SER A 342 -8.27 13.71 -10.95
CA SER A 342 -6.99 14.06 -11.59
C SER A 342 -6.68 13.26 -12.87
N THR A 343 -7.17 12.02 -12.97
CA THR A 343 -7.02 11.21 -14.19
C THR A 343 -8.16 11.41 -15.21
N ASN A 344 -9.06 12.37 -14.96
CA ASN A 344 -10.23 12.69 -15.77
C ASN A 344 -11.11 11.45 -16.06
N ARG A 345 -11.48 10.73 -15.00
CA ARG A 345 -12.34 9.51 -15.05
C ARG A 345 -13.66 9.72 -14.31
N PRO A 346 -14.54 10.64 -14.77
CA PRO A 346 -15.77 11.01 -14.05
C PRO A 346 -16.75 9.83 -13.87
N PHE A 347 -16.81 8.89 -14.82
CA PHE A 347 -17.67 7.70 -14.68
C PHE A 347 -17.27 6.82 -13.49
N ALA A 348 -15.96 6.62 -13.28
CA ALA A 348 -15.47 5.82 -12.17
C ALA A 348 -15.69 6.53 -10.82
N ALA A 349 -15.54 7.86 -10.79
CA ALA A 349 -15.84 8.68 -9.63
C ALA A 349 -17.33 8.68 -9.27
N ARG A 350 -18.24 8.79 -10.27
CA ARG A 350 -19.69 8.61 -10.06
C ARG A 350 -20.02 7.22 -9.53
N GLN A 351 -19.39 6.17 -10.08
CA GLN A 351 -19.59 4.82 -9.58
C GLN A 351 -19.16 4.71 -8.10
N LEU A 352 -18.02 5.31 -7.75
CA LEU A 352 -17.52 5.33 -6.38
C LEU A 352 -18.48 6.02 -5.42
N TRP A 353 -18.97 7.22 -5.76
CA TRP A 353 -19.97 7.88 -4.90
C TRP A 353 -21.20 7.00 -4.73
N ASN A 354 -21.67 6.35 -5.81
CA ASN A 354 -22.93 5.60 -5.78
C ASN A 354 -22.82 4.37 -4.89
N MET A 355 -21.60 3.85 -4.73
CA MET A 355 -21.29 2.78 -3.79
C MET A 355 -21.25 3.27 -2.33
N LEU A 356 -21.09 4.57 -2.09
CA LEU A 356 -20.90 5.18 -0.76
C LEU A 356 -22.04 6.16 -0.41
N PRO A 357 -23.31 5.71 -0.33
CA PRO A 357 -24.45 6.60 -0.12
C PRO A 357 -24.49 7.25 1.27
N ASN A 358 -23.84 6.63 2.27
CA ASN A 358 -23.83 7.10 3.66
C ASN A 358 -22.62 7.98 3.99
N ASP A 359 -21.66 8.07 3.08
CA ASP A 359 -20.44 8.82 3.32
C ASP A 359 -20.74 10.32 3.29
N THR A 360 -20.41 11.02 4.38
CA THR A 360 -20.65 12.47 4.53
C THR A 360 -19.38 13.29 4.37
N SER A 361 -18.26 12.66 3.97
CA SER A 361 -16.99 13.36 3.79
C SER A 361 -17.10 14.47 2.74
N ALA A 362 -16.43 15.58 3.03
CA ALA A 362 -16.31 16.71 2.11
C ALA A 362 -15.69 16.26 0.79
N TRP A 363 -14.66 15.42 0.87
CA TRP A 363 -13.93 14.88 -0.28
C TRP A 363 -14.83 14.17 -1.29
N ILE A 364 -15.76 13.33 -0.84
CA ILE A 364 -16.66 12.61 -1.75
C ILE A 364 -17.79 13.51 -2.24
N ARG A 365 -18.44 14.27 -1.34
CA ARG A 365 -19.66 15.01 -1.66
C ARG A 365 -19.40 16.28 -2.48
N TYR A 366 -18.35 17.04 -2.17
CA TYR A 366 -18.00 18.22 -2.98
C TYR A 366 -17.46 17.81 -4.36
N SER A 367 -16.67 16.73 -4.42
CA SER A 367 -16.26 16.14 -5.71
C SER A 367 -17.46 15.71 -6.55
N ALA A 368 -18.48 15.11 -5.91
CA ALA A 368 -19.74 14.76 -6.56
C ALA A 368 -20.47 16.00 -7.11
N ALA A 369 -20.60 17.06 -6.30
CA ALA A 369 -21.22 18.31 -6.71
C ALA A 369 -20.49 18.96 -7.90
N LEU A 370 -19.15 18.99 -7.87
CA LEU A 370 -18.33 19.52 -8.96
C LEU A 370 -18.52 18.71 -10.25
N MET A 371 -18.53 17.38 -10.17
CA MET A 371 -18.77 16.53 -11.34
C MET A 371 -20.14 16.76 -11.98
N GLU A 372 -21.19 16.95 -11.18
CA GLU A 372 -22.53 17.26 -11.70
C GLU A 372 -22.59 18.67 -12.28
N TYR A 373 -21.88 19.63 -11.69
CA TYR A 373 -21.74 20.98 -12.26
C TYR A 373 -21.06 20.94 -13.63
N VAL A 374 -19.92 20.26 -13.75
CA VAL A 374 -19.21 20.10 -15.02
C VAL A 374 -20.09 19.38 -16.05
N SER A 375 -20.78 18.33 -15.63
CA SER A 375 -21.70 17.55 -16.49
C SER A 375 -22.83 18.42 -17.05
N TRP A 376 -23.46 19.24 -16.20
CA TRP A 376 -24.59 20.07 -16.58
C TRP A 376 -24.17 21.35 -17.32
N ASN A 377 -23.26 22.14 -16.76
CA ASN A 377 -22.96 23.49 -17.22
C ASN A 377 -21.91 23.52 -18.35
N LEU A 378 -20.88 22.67 -18.26
CA LEU A 378 -19.76 22.70 -19.24
C LEU A 378 -19.94 21.68 -20.37
N LEU A 379 -20.36 20.45 -20.04
CA LEU A 379 -20.46 19.36 -21.02
C LEU A 379 -21.86 19.17 -21.61
N GLY A 380 -22.91 19.59 -20.89
CA GLY A 380 -24.29 19.36 -21.29
C GLY A 380 -24.64 17.87 -21.47
N GLU A 381 -24.15 16.99 -20.59
CA GLU A 381 -24.37 15.55 -20.72
C GLU A 381 -25.86 15.20 -20.58
N ASN A 382 -26.32 14.21 -21.36
CA ASN A 382 -27.72 13.78 -21.31
C ASN A 382 -28.10 13.26 -19.92
N GLY A 383 -29.12 13.85 -19.30
CA GLY A 383 -29.60 13.49 -17.96
C GLY A 383 -28.98 14.29 -16.83
N SER A 384 -27.95 15.10 -17.11
CA SER A 384 -27.49 16.14 -16.19
C SER A 384 -28.47 17.32 -16.20
N SER A 385 -28.72 17.91 -15.05
CA SER A 385 -29.58 19.08 -14.92
C SER A 385 -29.12 19.95 -13.77
N GLN A 386 -29.46 21.23 -13.82
CA GLN A 386 -29.19 22.17 -12.73
C GLN A 386 -29.69 21.64 -11.39
N ILE A 387 -30.89 21.06 -11.38
CA ILE A 387 -31.53 20.53 -10.17
C ILE A 387 -30.70 19.38 -9.58
N ASN A 388 -30.12 18.52 -10.42
CA ASN A 388 -29.28 17.42 -9.95
C ASN A 388 -27.96 17.95 -9.36
N ALA A 389 -27.32 18.93 -10.02
CA ALA A 389 -26.10 19.55 -9.52
C ALA A 389 -26.33 20.31 -8.20
N GLU A 390 -27.42 21.09 -8.12
CA GLU A 390 -27.82 21.81 -6.91
C GLU A 390 -28.18 20.85 -5.77
N LYS A 391 -28.84 19.72 -6.07
CA LYS A 391 -29.10 18.68 -5.08
C LYS A 391 -27.81 18.03 -4.57
N ALA A 392 -26.86 17.74 -5.46
CA ALA A 392 -25.56 17.20 -5.05
C ALA A 392 -24.79 18.20 -4.16
N LEU A 393 -24.81 19.48 -4.50
CA LEU A 393 -24.22 20.54 -3.67
C LEU A 393 -24.94 20.69 -2.33
N ALA A 394 -26.28 20.63 -2.31
CA ALA A 394 -27.06 20.64 -1.08
C ALA A 394 -26.70 19.47 -0.15
N ASP A 395 -26.52 18.27 -0.70
CA ASP A 395 -26.08 17.10 0.07
C ASP A 395 -24.63 17.26 0.58
N ALA A 396 -23.74 17.94 -0.18
CA ALA A 396 -22.39 18.26 0.25
C ALA A 396 -22.35 19.26 1.42
N ILE A 397 -23.16 20.32 1.36
CA ILE A 397 -23.28 21.32 2.44
C ILE A 397 -23.79 20.67 3.73
N LYS A 398 -24.72 19.71 3.63
CA LYS A 398 -25.21 18.95 4.79
C LYS A 398 -24.09 18.15 5.46
N GLY A 399 -23.15 17.59 4.68
CA GLY A 399 -21.98 16.90 5.21
C GLY A 399 -21.04 17.86 5.93
N ASN A 400 -20.52 18.85 5.20
CA ASN A 400 -19.58 19.83 5.72
C ASN A 400 -19.92 21.25 5.25
N VAL A 401 -20.40 22.10 6.16
CA VAL A 401 -20.82 23.47 5.85
C VAL A 401 -19.65 24.43 5.67
N TYR A 402 -18.51 24.17 6.32
CA TYR A 402 -17.39 25.10 6.32
C TYR A 402 -16.76 25.21 4.92
N VAL A 403 -16.69 24.09 4.19
CA VAL A 403 -16.16 24.03 2.82
C VAL A 403 -16.93 24.94 1.86
N VAL A 404 -18.26 25.05 1.98
CA VAL A 404 -19.04 25.89 1.04
C VAL A 404 -18.73 27.37 1.21
N TYR A 405 -18.48 27.82 2.43
CA TYR A 405 -18.09 29.20 2.71
C TYR A 405 -16.67 29.46 2.20
N ALA A 406 -15.75 28.52 2.43
CA ALA A 406 -14.39 28.61 1.94
C ALA A 406 -14.34 28.67 0.40
N LEU A 407 -15.15 27.87 -0.30
CA LEU A 407 -15.27 27.90 -1.75
C LEU A 407 -15.92 29.19 -2.27
N GLY A 408 -17.05 29.59 -1.69
CA GLY A 408 -17.84 30.74 -2.17
C GLY A 408 -17.15 32.10 -1.99
N TRP A 409 -16.22 32.20 -1.04
CA TRP A 409 -15.49 33.43 -0.72
C TRP A 409 -13.99 33.20 -0.54
N LYS A 410 -13.40 32.45 -1.47
CA LYS A 410 -11.97 32.11 -1.47
C LYS A 410 -11.06 33.29 -1.10
N ASP A 411 -11.21 34.46 -1.73
CA ASP A 411 -10.32 35.62 -1.48
C ASP A 411 -10.36 36.14 -0.02
N VAL A 412 -11.45 35.89 0.70
CA VAL A 412 -11.59 36.26 2.11
C VAL A 412 -10.96 35.17 2.97
N PHE A 413 -11.22 33.91 2.65
CA PHE A 413 -10.65 32.77 3.37
C PHE A 413 -9.15 32.63 3.15
N ASP A 414 -8.59 32.90 1.98
CA ASP A 414 -7.14 32.95 1.74
C ASP A 414 -6.43 33.96 2.65
N ARG A 415 -7.09 35.09 2.94
CA ARG A 415 -6.52 36.14 3.79
C ARG A 415 -6.66 35.86 5.27
N ALA A 416 -7.69 35.09 5.66
CA ALA A 416 -7.97 34.78 7.06
C ALA A 416 -7.32 33.46 7.50
N MET A 417 -7.28 32.47 6.61
CA MET A 417 -6.79 31.11 6.84
C MET A 417 -5.31 30.99 6.42
N GLU A 418 -4.44 31.70 7.13
CA GLU A 418 -3.00 31.44 7.10
C GLU A 418 -2.68 30.02 7.63
N TYR A 419 -1.51 29.45 7.28
CA TYR A 419 -1.01 28.15 7.78
C TYR A 419 -1.81 26.88 7.37
N THR A 420 -2.76 26.99 6.44
CA THR A 420 -3.52 25.82 5.96
C THR A 420 -2.66 24.72 5.33
N VAL A 421 -1.44 25.04 4.90
CA VAL A 421 -0.45 24.09 4.39
C VAL A 421 -0.03 23.09 5.47
N ASP A 422 0.16 23.55 6.70
CA ASP A 422 0.68 22.72 7.78
C ASP A 422 -0.30 21.60 8.15
N VAL A 423 -1.61 21.85 8.09
CA VAL A 423 -2.65 20.83 8.37
C VAL A 423 -2.64 19.68 7.35
N VAL A 424 -2.34 20.00 6.09
CA VAL A 424 -2.38 19.01 4.99
C VAL A 424 -1.30 17.94 5.19
N GLU A 425 -0.16 18.31 5.77
CA GLU A 425 0.97 17.40 5.97
C GLU A 425 0.67 16.30 7.01
N TRP A 426 -0.25 16.55 7.94
CA TRP A 426 -0.56 15.66 9.05
C TRP A 426 -1.38 14.44 8.62
N GLY A 427 -2.17 14.57 7.54
CA GLY A 427 -2.86 13.44 6.89
C GLY A 427 -3.96 12.76 7.70
N ASP A 428 -4.18 13.16 8.96
CA ASP A 428 -5.31 12.77 9.81
C ASP A 428 -6.41 13.81 9.66
N GLY A 429 -6.96 13.87 8.43
CA GLY A 429 -8.12 14.68 8.11
C GLY A 429 -9.21 14.38 9.13
N GLY A 430 -9.48 15.35 10.01
CA GLY A 430 -10.36 15.17 11.16
C GLY A 430 -11.74 14.60 10.81
N GLU A 431 -12.56 14.33 11.82
CA GLU A 431 -13.85 13.65 11.60
C GLU A 431 -14.67 14.27 10.46
N SER A 432 -15.35 13.42 9.68
CA SER A 432 -16.13 13.89 8.53
C SER A 432 -17.17 14.93 8.96
N GLY A 433 -17.11 16.10 8.34
CA GLY A 433 -17.94 17.25 8.67
C GLY A 433 -17.33 18.23 9.68
N SER A 434 -16.13 17.97 10.19
CA SER A 434 -15.40 18.89 11.07
C SER A 434 -14.82 20.09 10.30
N ILE A 435 -14.44 21.13 11.05
CA ILE A 435 -13.65 22.24 10.53
C ILE A 435 -12.30 21.77 9.99
N MET A 436 -11.66 20.78 10.64
CA MET A 436 -10.36 20.25 10.21
C MET A 436 -10.43 19.57 8.84
N GLU A 437 -11.49 18.78 8.59
CA GLU A 437 -11.71 18.22 7.25
C GLU A 437 -11.90 19.34 6.21
N ALA A 438 -12.57 20.42 6.57
CA ALA A 438 -12.76 21.54 5.65
C ALA A 438 -11.45 22.28 5.36
N VAL A 439 -10.60 22.45 6.37
CA VAL A 439 -9.27 23.03 6.23
C VAL A 439 -8.37 22.13 5.38
N GLU A 440 -8.37 20.82 5.60
CA GLU A 440 -7.61 19.87 4.78
C GLU A 440 -8.07 19.91 3.31
N TYR A 441 -9.39 19.91 3.09
CA TYR A 441 -9.98 20.00 1.74
C TYR A 441 -9.62 21.32 1.04
N TYR A 442 -9.61 22.43 1.78
CA TYR A 442 -9.26 23.76 1.27
C TYR A 442 -7.76 23.90 1.02
N GLY A 443 -6.94 23.59 2.03
CA GLY A 443 -5.48 23.74 2.03
C GLY A 443 -4.76 22.87 1.00
N CYS A 444 -5.32 21.69 0.67
CA CYS A 444 -4.76 20.82 -0.36
C CYS A 444 -4.65 21.47 -1.76
N GLY A 445 -5.34 22.59 -2.01
CA GLY A 445 -5.25 23.34 -3.27
C GLY A 445 -4.31 24.54 -3.25
N CYS A 446 -3.71 24.88 -2.10
CA CYS A 446 -2.88 26.08 -1.92
C CYS A 446 -1.38 25.83 -2.08
N LEU A 447 -0.96 24.57 -2.26
CA LEU A 447 0.44 24.22 -2.52
C LEU A 447 0.81 24.60 -3.96
N GLU A 448 1.78 25.52 -4.11
CA GLU A 448 2.24 26.05 -5.41
C GLU A 448 3.14 25.08 -6.19
N ASP A 449 3.42 23.89 -5.65
CA ASP A 449 4.30 22.93 -6.30
C ASP A 449 3.59 22.31 -7.52
N GLU A 450 3.92 22.83 -8.72
CA GLU A 450 3.37 22.46 -10.04
C GLU A 450 3.37 20.94 -10.35
N GLU A 451 4.13 20.14 -9.62
CA GLU A 451 4.19 18.68 -9.81
C GLU A 451 3.16 17.90 -8.98
N GLU A 452 2.55 18.52 -7.98
CA GLU A 452 1.57 17.86 -7.13
C GLU A 452 0.19 17.81 -7.77
N MET A 453 -0.49 16.70 -7.55
CA MET A 453 -1.80 16.41 -8.13
C MET A 453 -2.81 17.44 -7.62
N GLU A 454 -3.48 18.16 -8.53
CA GLU A 454 -4.58 19.06 -8.17
C GLU A 454 -5.62 18.31 -7.32
N ARG A 455 -5.78 18.73 -6.07
CA ARG A 455 -6.71 18.15 -5.08
C ARG A 455 -7.57 19.26 -4.47
N GLY A 456 -8.74 18.86 -3.96
CA GLY A 456 -9.60 19.76 -3.19
C GLY A 456 -9.94 21.04 -3.94
N LEU A 457 -9.61 22.19 -3.34
CA LEU A 457 -9.83 23.53 -3.89
C LEU A 457 -9.21 23.75 -5.30
N ALA A 458 -8.05 23.16 -5.60
CA ALA A 458 -7.38 23.35 -6.89
C ALA A 458 -8.27 22.90 -8.07
N VAL A 459 -9.03 21.81 -7.89
CA VAL A 459 -9.92 21.30 -8.94
C VAL A 459 -11.10 22.25 -9.19
N TRP A 460 -11.58 22.95 -8.15
CA TRP A 460 -12.60 23.99 -8.30
C TRP A 460 -12.03 25.22 -9.01
N LEU A 461 -10.82 25.64 -8.66
CA LEU A 461 -10.16 26.78 -9.31
C LEU A 461 -9.89 26.55 -10.79
N GLY A 462 -9.53 25.31 -11.16
CA GLY A 462 -9.37 24.91 -12.55
C GLY A 462 -10.69 24.78 -13.32
N THR A 463 -11.84 24.86 -12.65
CA THR A 463 -13.15 24.70 -13.28
C THR A 463 -13.86 26.05 -13.42
N ASP A 464 -13.97 26.52 -14.67
CA ASP A 464 -14.59 27.78 -15.04
C ASP A 464 -15.98 27.99 -14.40
N GLY A 465 -16.15 29.12 -13.71
CA GLY A 465 -17.44 29.54 -13.12
C GLY A 465 -17.92 28.74 -11.90
N SER A 466 -17.18 27.73 -11.46
CA SER A 466 -17.62 26.83 -10.38
C SER A 466 -17.76 27.53 -9.01
N LEU A 467 -16.82 28.41 -8.64
CA LEU A 467 -16.85 29.16 -7.39
C LEU A 467 -18.00 30.18 -7.35
N ASP A 468 -18.21 30.89 -8.47
CA ASP A 468 -19.33 31.83 -8.61
C ASP A 468 -20.69 31.12 -8.54
N TRP A 469 -20.77 29.91 -9.09
CA TRP A 469 -21.96 29.07 -8.96
C TRP A 469 -22.23 28.69 -7.50
N VAL A 470 -21.21 28.24 -6.77
CA VAL A 470 -21.35 27.90 -5.33
C VAL A 470 -21.81 29.12 -4.54
N ARG A 471 -21.17 30.27 -4.74
CA ARG A 471 -21.54 31.54 -4.09
C ARG A 471 -22.99 31.92 -4.41
N SER A 472 -23.37 31.88 -5.68
CA SER A 472 -24.74 32.21 -6.12
C SER A 472 -25.79 31.26 -5.54
N PHE A 473 -25.47 29.96 -5.46
CA PHE A 473 -26.34 28.98 -4.81
C PHE A 473 -26.55 29.30 -3.33
N VAL A 474 -25.48 29.57 -2.57
CA VAL A 474 -25.58 29.94 -1.15
C VAL A 474 -26.41 31.21 -0.97
N LEU A 475 -26.14 32.25 -1.77
CA LEU A 475 -26.91 33.49 -1.71
C LEU A 475 -28.40 33.25 -2.01
N ARG A 476 -28.74 32.47 -3.05
CA ARG A 476 -30.15 32.12 -3.34
C ARG A 476 -30.83 31.44 -2.16
N VAL A 477 -30.19 30.45 -1.53
CA VAL A 477 -30.75 29.74 -0.38
C VAL A 477 -30.98 30.66 0.82
N LEU A 478 -30.11 31.66 1.02
CA LEU A 478 -30.20 32.60 2.14
C LEU A 478 -31.19 33.75 1.90
N THR A 479 -31.23 34.32 0.69
CA THR A 479 -31.97 35.55 0.38
C THR A 479 -33.34 35.32 -0.27
N ASP A 480 -33.52 34.26 -1.05
CA ASP A 480 -34.78 33.95 -1.72
C ASP A 480 -35.64 33.05 -0.81
N GLU A 481 -36.80 33.53 -0.38
CA GLU A 481 -37.68 32.81 0.54
C GLU A 481 -38.32 31.56 -0.09
N ASP A 482 -38.57 31.55 -1.40
CA ASP A 482 -39.17 30.41 -2.07
C ASP A 482 -38.10 29.34 -2.33
N TYR A 483 -36.91 29.75 -2.77
CA TYR A 483 -35.78 28.85 -2.95
C TYR A 483 -35.28 28.29 -1.59
N GLY A 484 -35.21 29.14 -0.57
CA GLY A 484 -34.90 28.74 0.80
C GLY A 484 -35.94 27.80 1.41
N ARG A 485 -37.21 27.84 0.96
CA ARG A 485 -38.24 26.85 1.34
C ARG A 485 -38.00 25.50 0.68
N GLN A 486 -37.59 25.46 -0.58
CA GLN A 486 -37.23 24.22 -1.27
C GLN A 486 -36.03 23.53 -0.60
N TYR A 487 -35.04 24.31 -0.18
CA TYR A 487 -33.82 23.83 0.47
C TYR A 487 -33.78 24.14 1.98
N LYS A 488 -34.91 23.98 2.67
CA LYS A 488 -35.07 24.33 4.08
C LYS A 488 -33.99 23.73 4.99
N ASP A 489 -33.68 22.45 4.80
CA ASP A 489 -32.65 21.76 5.59
C ASP A 489 -31.27 22.40 5.38
N VAL A 490 -30.91 22.72 4.13
CA VAL A 490 -29.64 23.35 3.79
C VAL A 490 -29.58 24.76 4.37
N ARG A 491 -30.68 25.53 4.27
CA ARG A 491 -30.77 26.87 4.89
C ARG A 491 -30.53 26.80 6.39
N SER A 492 -31.07 25.79 7.07
CA SER A 492 -30.85 25.60 8.51
C SER A 492 -29.40 25.24 8.85
N VAL A 493 -28.73 24.45 8.01
CA VAL A 493 -27.31 24.11 8.17
C VAL A 493 -26.42 25.33 7.91
N LEU A 494 -26.69 26.08 6.83
CA LEU A 494 -25.98 27.31 6.49
C LEU A 494 -26.09 28.35 7.59
N LEU A 495 -27.26 28.53 8.21
CA LEU A 495 -27.45 29.47 9.32
C LEU A 495 -26.92 28.93 10.66
N GLY A 496 -26.83 27.60 10.80
CA GLY A 496 -26.42 26.91 12.03
C GLY A 496 -24.91 26.65 12.16
N TRP A 497 -24.09 27.18 11.24
CA TRP A 497 -22.64 26.94 11.22
C TRP A 497 -21.96 27.34 12.53
N GLU A 498 -22.34 28.46 13.14
CA GLU A 498 -21.75 28.98 14.38
C GLU A 498 -22.01 28.04 15.57
N THR A 499 -23.23 27.48 15.65
CA THR A 499 -23.59 26.51 16.69
C THR A 499 -22.86 25.19 16.51
N ARG A 500 -22.58 24.79 15.27
CA ARG A 500 -21.78 23.59 14.97
C ARG A 500 -20.32 23.81 15.38
N LEU A 501 -19.75 24.95 15.00
CA LEU A 501 -18.37 25.30 15.32
C LEU A 501 -18.16 25.38 16.84
N ALA A 502 -19.07 26.03 17.57
CA ALA A 502 -18.99 26.11 19.04
C ALA A 502 -19.02 24.73 19.73
N LYS A 503 -19.76 23.75 19.17
CA LYS A 503 -19.77 22.38 19.69
C LYS A 503 -18.45 21.66 19.42
N GLU A 504 -17.87 21.84 18.24
CA GLU A 504 -16.57 21.25 17.89
C GLU A 504 -15.46 21.78 18.81
N GLU A 505 -15.45 23.08 19.09
CA GLU A 505 -14.51 23.67 20.06
C GLU A 505 -14.70 23.14 21.48
N GLU A 506 -15.95 23.02 21.95
CA GLU A 506 -16.23 22.47 23.29
C GLU A 506 -15.73 21.01 23.42
N VAL A 507 -15.84 20.21 22.36
CA VAL A 507 -15.30 18.84 22.34
C VAL A 507 -13.78 18.87 22.41
N TYR A 508 -13.13 19.70 21.60
CA TYR A 508 -11.68 19.80 21.58
C TYR A 508 -11.09 20.32 22.90
N GLU A 509 -11.71 21.33 23.52
CA GLU A 509 -11.32 21.82 24.85
C GLU A 509 -11.39 20.71 25.90
N LYS A 510 -12.45 19.89 25.88
CA LYS A 510 -12.59 18.74 26.80
C LYS A 510 -11.52 17.67 26.56
N GLU A 511 -11.21 17.37 25.30
CA GLU A 511 -10.15 16.43 24.96
C GLU A 511 -8.79 16.93 25.45
N LYS A 512 -8.48 18.20 25.20
CA LYS A 512 -7.27 18.87 25.68
C LYS A 512 -7.16 18.85 27.21
N GLU A 513 -8.25 19.14 27.93
CA GLU A 513 -8.30 19.04 29.39
C GLU A 513 -8.06 17.60 29.86
N SER A 514 -8.68 16.61 29.22
CA SER A 514 -8.51 15.20 29.58
C SER A 514 -7.08 14.70 29.38
N THR A 515 -6.42 15.11 28.29
CA THR A 515 -5.01 14.78 28.01
C THR A 515 -4.08 15.43 29.03
N LYS A 516 -4.39 16.67 29.44
CA LYS A 516 -3.63 17.38 30.48
C LYS A 516 -3.80 16.74 31.87
N GLU A 517 -5.00 16.29 32.23
CA GLU A 517 -5.22 15.56 33.49
C GLU A 517 -4.47 14.21 33.51
N MET A 518 -4.38 13.53 32.37
CA MET A 518 -3.58 12.29 32.23
C MET A 518 -2.07 12.54 32.35
N SER A 519 -1.56 13.69 31.86
CA SER A 519 -0.15 14.03 31.98
C SER A 519 0.23 14.53 33.38
N GLU A 520 -0.65 15.26 34.08
CA GLU A 520 -0.40 15.75 35.45
C GLU A 520 -0.49 14.64 36.52
N SER A 521 -1.22 13.54 36.25
CA SER A 521 -1.39 12.44 37.21
C SER A 521 -0.35 11.32 37.09
N GLY A 522 0.54 11.37 36.09
CA GLY A 522 1.66 10.44 35.95
C GLY A 522 2.93 10.94 36.63
N ASP A 523 3.28 10.38 37.80
CA ASP A 523 4.57 10.52 38.50
C ASP A 523 5.75 9.89 37.70
N ILE A 524 5.88 10.23 36.42
CA ILE A 524 6.87 9.63 35.51
C ILE A 524 8.12 10.51 35.52
N MET A 525 9.21 9.91 36.00
CA MET A 525 10.53 10.50 36.16
C MET A 525 10.97 11.30 34.93
N GLU A 526 11.27 12.56 35.20
CA GLU A 526 11.97 13.58 34.41
C GLU A 526 13.21 13.00 33.67
N SER A 527 12.98 12.31 32.56
CA SER A 527 14.00 11.88 31.61
C SER A 527 14.09 12.96 30.54
N GLY A 528 14.92 13.97 30.79
CA GLY A 528 15.07 15.19 29.99
C GLY A 528 15.65 14.98 28.59
N ASP A 529 14.86 14.39 27.69
CA ASP A 529 15.00 14.60 26.26
C ASP A 529 14.00 15.68 25.83
N ASN A 530 14.54 16.85 25.47
CA ASN A 530 13.82 17.92 24.76
C ASN A 530 13.35 17.38 23.40
N LYS A 531 12.30 16.56 23.38
CA LYS A 531 11.53 16.33 22.17
C LYS A 531 10.81 17.65 21.89
N GLU A 532 11.13 18.27 20.76
CA GLU A 532 10.27 19.27 20.16
C GLU A 532 8.90 18.58 20.02
N GLU A 533 7.94 18.94 20.89
CA GLU A 533 6.56 18.49 20.74
C GLU A 533 6.13 18.97 19.36
N GLU A 534 5.94 18.03 18.42
CA GLU A 534 5.32 18.32 17.13
C GLU A 534 3.97 18.95 17.45
N GLU A 535 3.89 20.27 17.27
CA GLU A 535 2.79 21.10 17.73
C GLU A 535 1.52 20.70 16.97
N GLU A 536 0.63 19.95 17.64
CA GLU A 536 -0.64 19.54 17.07
C GLU A 536 -1.39 20.74 16.50
N PRO A 537 -1.93 20.65 15.26
CA PRO A 537 -2.58 21.77 14.61
C PRO A 537 -3.74 22.21 15.49
N ASP A 538 -3.65 23.45 15.98
CA ASP A 538 -4.58 23.98 16.96
C ASP A 538 -5.96 24.19 16.31
N LEU A 539 -6.89 23.26 16.57
CA LEU A 539 -8.26 23.34 16.07
C LEU A 539 -8.93 24.65 16.49
N LEU A 540 -8.64 25.16 17.69
CA LEU A 540 -9.21 26.42 18.19
C LEU A 540 -8.68 27.61 17.39
N MET A 541 -7.41 27.56 16.96
CA MET A 541 -6.84 28.57 16.07
C MET A 541 -7.60 28.59 14.74
N TYR A 542 -7.76 27.44 14.08
CA TYR A 542 -8.48 27.36 12.80
C TYR A 542 -9.96 27.74 12.92
N ALA A 543 -10.62 27.37 14.01
CA ALA A 543 -11.98 27.80 14.30
C ALA A 543 -12.08 29.33 14.50
N GLY A 544 -11.12 29.94 15.19
CA GLY A 544 -11.01 31.39 15.35
C GLY A 544 -10.76 32.13 14.03
N MET A 545 -9.91 31.58 13.17
CA MET A 545 -9.65 32.12 11.82
C MET A 545 -10.88 32.02 10.94
N PHE A 546 -11.60 30.90 11.00
CA PHE A 546 -12.87 30.72 10.29
C PHE A 546 -13.92 31.73 10.74
N ARG A 547 -14.08 31.97 12.06
CA ARG A 547 -14.98 33.02 12.56
C ARG A 547 -14.59 34.40 12.06
N THR A 548 -13.31 34.73 12.13
CA THR A 548 -12.79 36.01 11.65
C THR A 548 -13.14 36.24 10.17
N ALA A 549 -12.99 35.20 9.33
CA ALA A 549 -13.40 35.25 7.93
C ALA A 549 -14.91 35.50 7.79
N MET A 550 -15.73 34.80 8.57
CA MET A 550 -17.18 34.95 8.55
C MET A 550 -17.63 36.34 9.02
N ASP A 551 -17.00 36.91 10.04
CA ASP A 551 -17.27 38.26 10.52
C ASP A 551 -16.95 39.29 9.42
N TRP A 552 -15.82 39.13 8.71
CA TRP A 552 -15.50 39.98 7.56
C TRP A 552 -16.56 39.90 6.45
N LEU A 553 -17.11 38.72 6.19
CA LEU A 553 -18.21 38.55 5.21
C LEU A 553 -19.49 39.25 5.66
N GLN A 554 -19.82 39.18 6.95
CA GLN A 554 -20.99 39.86 7.51
C GLN A 554 -20.84 41.38 7.46
N ASP A 555 -19.68 41.90 7.87
CA ASP A 555 -19.36 43.33 7.87
C ASP A 555 -19.33 43.92 6.46
N ALA A 556 -18.79 43.16 5.50
CA ALA A 556 -18.82 43.53 4.08
C ALA A 556 -20.22 43.45 3.46
N GLY A 557 -21.22 42.92 4.19
CA GLY A 557 -22.58 42.76 3.71
C GLY A 557 -22.70 41.76 2.55
N GLU A 558 -21.79 40.79 2.45
CA GLU A 558 -21.73 39.83 1.34
C GLU A 558 -23.02 39.01 1.22
N PHE A 559 -23.59 38.58 2.34
CA PHE A 559 -24.84 37.81 2.38
C PHE A 559 -26.09 38.60 1.98
N LYS A 560 -25.99 39.93 1.83
CA LYS A 560 -27.09 40.79 1.36
C LYS A 560 -27.04 41.07 -0.13
N LYS A 561 -25.97 40.63 -0.82
CA LYS A 561 -25.82 40.83 -2.26
C LYS A 561 -26.80 39.93 -3.02
N SER A 562 -27.25 40.41 -4.17
CA SER A 562 -28.07 39.60 -5.08
C SER A 562 -27.22 38.45 -5.65
N PRO A 563 -27.78 37.23 -5.78
CA PRO A 563 -27.13 36.14 -6.49
C PRO A 563 -26.73 36.55 -7.90
N THR A 564 -25.58 36.06 -8.37
CA THR A 564 -25.05 36.33 -9.72
C THR A 564 -25.24 35.10 -10.60
N ASP A 565 -25.73 35.28 -11.82
CA ASP A 565 -25.93 34.18 -12.80
C ASP A 565 -24.80 34.10 -13.84
N ASN A 566 -23.70 34.83 -13.62
CA ASN A 566 -22.58 34.96 -14.57
C ASN A 566 -21.82 33.66 -14.84
N TYR A 567 -22.08 32.60 -14.07
CA TYR A 567 -21.45 31.29 -14.22
C TYR A 567 -22.11 30.40 -15.28
N ILE A 568 -23.31 30.77 -15.77
CA ILE A 568 -24.00 29.99 -16.79
C ILE A 568 -23.27 30.22 -18.11
N VAL A 569 -22.51 29.21 -18.55
CA VAL A 569 -21.97 29.22 -19.90
C VAL A 569 -23.18 29.03 -20.81
N THR A 570 -23.70 30.13 -21.35
CA THR A 570 -24.65 30.04 -22.45
C THR A 570 -23.88 29.36 -23.57
N VAL A 571 -24.06 28.04 -23.72
CA VAL A 571 -23.64 27.31 -24.91
C VAL A 571 -24.43 27.97 -26.02
N ALA A 572 -23.82 28.99 -26.61
CA ALA A 572 -24.39 29.71 -27.72
C ALA A 572 -24.61 28.63 -28.77
N ASN A 573 -25.86 28.26 -29.00
CA ASN A 573 -26.30 27.32 -30.03
C ASN A 573 -26.05 27.92 -31.44
N ASP A 574 -25.03 28.75 -31.58
CA ASP A 574 -24.85 29.77 -32.61
C ASP A 574 -24.24 29.22 -33.90
N ASP A 575 -24.14 27.90 -34.05
CA ASP A 575 -23.67 27.30 -35.30
C ASP A 575 -24.26 25.91 -35.61
N ARG A 576 -25.51 25.66 -35.20
CA ARG A 576 -26.38 24.86 -36.08
C ARG A 576 -26.80 25.75 -37.25
N LYS A 577 -25.85 26.03 -38.15
CA LYS A 577 -26.17 26.25 -39.55
C LYS A 577 -27.05 25.08 -39.96
N GLU A 578 -28.32 25.38 -40.18
CA GLU A 578 -29.23 24.55 -40.94
C GLU A 578 -28.56 24.26 -42.29
N THR A 579 -27.79 23.18 -42.37
CA THR A 579 -27.49 22.54 -43.65
C THR A 579 -28.85 22.10 -44.18
N LYS A 580 -29.33 22.83 -45.17
CA LYS A 580 -30.51 22.51 -45.97
C LYS A 580 -30.53 21.00 -46.29
N PRO A 581 -31.70 20.35 -46.26
CA PRO A 581 -31.83 18.97 -46.68
C PRO A 581 -31.69 18.89 -48.21
N ASP A 582 -30.45 18.75 -48.70
CA ASP A 582 -30.22 18.37 -50.10
C ASP A 582 -30.45 16.85 -50.25
N ALA A 583 -31.53 16.55 -50.96
CA ALA A 583 -31.83 15.39 -51.81
C ALA A 583 -31.57 13.95 -51.29
N PRO A 584 -32.53 13.02 -51.49
CA PRO A 584 -32.35 11.62 -51.15
C PRO A 584 -31.32 10.96 -52.09
N MET A 585 -30.14 10.60 -51.56
CA MET A 585 -29.26 9.66 -52.25
C MET A 585 -29.88 8.26 -52.22
N ILE A 586 -30.29 7.82 -53.40
CA ILE A 586 -30.66 6.46 -53.75
C ILE A 586 -29.42 5.58 -53.54
N PHE A 587 -29.48 4.69 -52.55
CA PHE A 587 -28.45 3.67 -52.33
C PHE A 587 -28.79 2.44 -53.19
N ASP A 588 -28.22 2.41 -54.39
CA ASP A 588 -28.39 1.33 -55.36
C ASP A 588 -27.50 0.15 -54.94
N GLN A 589 -28.13 -1.00 -54.67
CA GLN A 589 -27.46 -2.28 -54.45
C GLN A 589 -27.10 -2.87 -55.81
N ARG A 590 -25.81 -2.90 -56.18
CA ARG A 590 -25.31 -3.88 -57.17
C ARG A 590 -23.94 -4.44 -56.82
N SER A 591 -23.96 -5.76 -56.73
CA SER A 591 -22.89 -6.73 -56.96
C SER A 591 -22.01 -6.42 -58.17
N ASP A 592 -20.71 -6.74 -58.05
CA ASP A 592 -19.87 -7.44 -59.05
C ASP A 592 -18.43 -7.49 -58.48
N SER A 593 -17.89 -8.67 -58.14
CA SER A 593 -17.37 -9.74 -59.01
C SER A 593 -16.03 -9.38 -59.70
N GLU A 594 -14.99 -10.07 -59.22
CA GLU A 594 -13.81 -10.60 -59.93
C GLU A 594 -12.75 -9.70 -60.59
N SER A 595 -11.55 -10.29 -60.59
CA SER A 595 -10.51 -10.24 -61.64
C SER A 595 -9.27 -9.36 -61.42
N ASP A 596 -8.25 -10.04 -60.88
CA ASP A 596 -6.92 -10.26 -61.46
C ASP A 596 -5.83 -9.17 -61.52
N GLY A 597 -4.67 -9.59 -60.97
CA GLY A 597 -3.37 -9.49 -61.63
C GLY A 597 -2.43 -8.42 -61.09
N ASP A 598 -1.33 -8.81 -60.44
CA ASP A 598 0.01 -8.83 -61.07
C ASP A 598 1.08 -9.39 -60.10
N SER A 599 2.27 -9.63 -60.63
CA SER A 599 3.10 -10.82 -60.51
C SER A 599 4.48 -10.62 -59.85
N GLY A 600 5.19 -11.75 -59.62
CA GLY A 600 6.66 -11.85 -59.50
C GLY A 600 7.14 -12.37 -58.13
N ASP A 601 8.06 -13.33 -57.98
CA ASP A 601 8.87 -14.13 -58.92
C ASP A 601 9.56 -15.27 -58.09
N SER A 602 9.88 -16.35 -58.81
CA SER A 602 10.60 -17.62 -58.54
C SER A 602 11.78 -17.62 -57.55
N SER A 603 12.20 -18.72 -56.88
CA SER A 603 12.64 -20.06 -57.33
C SER A 603 12.87 -20.95 -56.08
N GLU A 604 12.36 -22.17 -55.94
CA GLU A 604 12.90 -23.50 -56.37
C GLU A 604 14.38 -23.78 -56.02
N GLU A 605 14.64 -24.73 -55.10
CA GLU A 605 15.17 -26.08 -55.39
C GLU A 605 15.41 -26.93 -54.11
N GLU A 606 15.04 -28.22 -54.24
CA GLU A 606 15.32 -29.47 -53.49
C GLU A 606 14.99 -29.64 -51.99
#